data_AF-R7Y252-F1
#
_entry.id   AF-R7Y252-F1
#
_cell.length_a   1.000
_cell.length_b   1.000
_cell.length_c   1.000
_cell.angle_alpha   90.00
_cell.angle_beta   90.00
_cell.angle_gamma   90.00
#
_symmetry.space_group_name_H-M   'P 1'
#
loop_
_entity.id
_entity.type
_entity.pdbx_description
1 polymer ?
#
loop_
_entity_poly.entity_id
_entity_poly.type
_entity_poly.pdbx_seq_one_letter_code
_entity_poly.pdbx_strand_id
1 'polypeptide(L)'
;MNLHDWIDELCDVLDVETEVDEGLLLDLARAAATNVQKTAAPITTYLLGYAAGSTDADPEAVEKLAAKAQYLSDNWDRPADAPDPDDIDDPVPDDSAVDHSGEHFEEDDETDEDE
;
A
#
# COMPACT_ATOMS: atom_id res chain seq x y z
N MET A 1 -8.38 -16.44 -11.66
CA MET A 1 -7.14 -16.06 -11.00
C MET A 1 -7.42 -14.84 -10.13
N ASN A 2 -7.74 -15.12 -8.87
CA ASN A 2 -7.88 -14.12 -7.81
C ASN A 2 -6.59 -14.12 -6.95
N LEU A 3 -6.54 -13.30 -5.90
CA LEU A 3 -5.38 -13.21 -5.02
C LEU A 3 -5.08 -14.51 -4.26
N HIS A 4 -6.12 -15.24 -3.81
CA HIS A 4 -5.97 -16.54 -3.15
C HIS A 4 -5.29 -17.56 -4.08
N ASP A 5 -5.75 -17.65 -5.34
CA ASP A 5 -5.16 -18.55 -6.35
C ASP A 5 -3.65 -18.25 -6.54
N TRP A 6 -3.29 -16.97 -6.52
CA TRP A 6 -1.89 -16.53 -6.65
C TRP A 6 -1.06 -16.88 -5.40
N ILE A 7 -1.61 -16.72 -4.20
CA ILE A 7 -0.93 -17.05 -2.95
C ILE A 7 -0.68 -18.56 -2.87
N ASP A 8 -1.67 -19.38 -3.23
CA ASP A 8 -1.52 -20.84 -3.25
C ASP A 8 -0.41 -21.26 -4.23
N GLU A 9 -0.42 -20.76 -5.47
CA GLU A 9 0.64 -21.03 -6.45
C GLU A 9 2.03 -20.54 -5.99
N LEU A 10 2.08 -19.41 -5.30
CA LEU A 10 3.34 -18.87 -4.78
C LEU A 10 3.88 -19.73 -3.64
N CYS A 11 3.03 -20.20 -2.73
CA CYS A 11 3.39 -21.15 -1.68
C CYS A 11 3.96 -22.45 -2.27
N ASP A 12 3.33 -22.98 -3.31
CA ASP A 12 3.82 -24.17 -4.04
C ASP A 12 5.19 -23.94 -4.67
N VAL A 13 5.40 -22.78 -5.32
CA VAL A 13 6.68 -22.44 -5.95
C VAL A 13 7.81 -22.26 -4.93
N LEU A 14 7.48 -21.73 -3.75
CA LEU A 14 8.45 -21.44 -2.69
C LEU A 14 8.64 -22.59 -1.69
N ASP A 15 7.88 -23.68 -1.82
CA ASP A 15 7.88 -24.82 -0.89
C ASP A 15 7.56 -24.39 0.55
N VAL A 16 6.51 -23.58 0.71
CA VAL A 16 6.07 -23.04 2.01
C VAL A 16 4.70 -23.57 2.37
N GLU A 17 4.60 -24.25 3.52
CA GLU A 17 3.33 -24.69 4.12
C GLU A 17 2.89 -23.67 5.18
N THR A 18 2.20 -22.60 4.77
CA THR A 18 1.66 -21.58 5.69
C THR A 18 0.28 -21.08 5.27
N GLU A 19 -0.55 -20.77 6.25
CA GLU A 19 -1.78 -20.01 6.05
C GLU A 19 -1.46 -18.52 6.19
N VAL A 20 -1.92 -17.70 5.25
CA VAL A 20 -1.66 -16.26 5.23
C VAL A 20 -2.94 -15.50 5.59
N ASP A 21 -2.92 -14.75 6.68
CA ASP A 21 -3.96 -13.76 6.98
C ASP A 21 -3.72 -12.50 6.12
N GLU A 22 -4.37 -12.46 4.97
CA GLU A 22 -4.29 -11.34 4.02
C GLU A 22 -4.75 -10.02 4.65
N GLY A 23 -5.82 -10.04 5.45
CA GLY A 23 -6.37 -8.84 6.07
C GLY A 23 -5.37 -8.20 7.01
N LEU A 24 -4.80 -9.02 7.91
CA LEU A 24 -3.76 -8.60 8.84
C LEU A 24 -2.53 -8.04 8.12
N LEU A 25 -2.03 -8.73 7.08
CA LEU A 25 -0.87 -8.25 6.32
C LEU A 25 -1.14 -6.94 5.58
N LEU A 26 -2.29 -6.81 4.93
CA LEU A 26 -2.65 -5.62 4.17
C LEU A 26 -2.89 -4.41 5.08
N ASP A 27 -3.52 -4.60 6.23
CA ASP A 27 -3.73 -3.53 7.21
C ASP A 27 -2.41 -3.09 7.85
N LEU A 28 -1.52 -4.02 8.19
CA LEU A 28 -0.18 -3.68 8.70
C LEU A 28 0.65 -2.94 7.65
N ALA A 29 0.63 -3.40 6.40
CA ALA A 29 1.30 -2.72 5.30
C ALA A 29 0.77 -1.29 5.12
N ARG A 30 -0.55 -1.12 5.17
CA ARG A 30 -1.19 0.21 5.09
C ARG A 30 -0.78 1.12 6.25
N ALA A 31 -0.77 0.61 7.48
CA ALA A 31 -0.34 1.39 8.65
C ALA A 31 1.11 1.86 8.51
N ALA A 32 2.02 0.96 8.12
CA ALA A 32 3.42 1.31 7.87
C ALA A 32 3.58 2.34 6.74
N ALA A 33 2.87 2.17 5.63
CA ALA A 33 2.90 3.11 4.50
C ALA A 33 2.41 4.51 4.89
N THR A 34 1.38 4.58 5.73
CA THR A 34 0.75 5.83 6.15
C THR A 34 1.58 6.54 7.21
N ASN A 35 2.02 5.81 8.25
CA ASN A 35 2.62 6.43 9.43
C ASN A 35 4.15 6.59 9.32
N VAL A 36 4.82 5.83 8.45
CA VAL A 36 6.28 5.88 8.27
C VAL A 36 6.62 6.53 6.92
N GLN A 37 6.43 5.81 5.81
CA GLN A 37 6.58 6.28 4.43
C GLN A 37 6.07 5.21 3.46
N LYS A 38 5.73 5.55 2.21
CA LYS A 38 5.12 4.61 1.24
C LYS A 38 5.89 3.30 1.10
N THR A 39 7.22 3.36 1.03
CA THR A 39 8.09 2.18 0.89
C THR A 39 8.19 1.31 2.15
N ALA A 40 7.66 1.74 3.29
CA ALA A 40 7.67 0.96 4.52
C ALA A 40 6.72 -0.24 4.46
N ALA A 41 5.68 -0.22 3.62
CA ALA A 41 4.75 -1.34 3.44
C ALA A 41 5.47 -2.67 3.10
N PRO A 42 6.18 -2.79 1.95
CA PRO A 42 6.84 -4.04 1.58
C PRO A 42 7.99 -4.42 2.53
N ILE A 43 8.67 -3.44 3.13
CA ILE A 43 9.75 -3.70 4.11
C ILE A 43 9.17 -4.32 5.38
N THR A 44 8.03 -3.80 5.85
CA THR A 44 7.38 -4.26 7.08
C THR A 44 6.87 -5.68 6.93
N THR A 45 6.19 -6.00 5.82
CA THR A 45 5.66 -7.36 5.59
C THR A 45 6.77 -8.39 5.39
N TYR A 46 7.86 -8.02 4.69
CA TYR A 46 9.05 -8.87 4.58
C TYR A 46 9.65 -9.20 5.95
N LEU A 47 9.84 -8.18 6.81
CA LEU A 47 10.42 -8.38 8.14
C LEU A 47 9.49 -9.16 9.07
N LEU A 48 8.17 -8.95 8.98
CA LEU A 48 7.19 -9.75 9.72
C LEU A 48 7.28 -11.23 9.33
N GLY A 49 7.27 -11.54 8.03
CA GLY A 49 7.41 -12.90 7.53
C GLY A 49 8.75 -13.55 7.93
N TYR A 50 9.85 -12.79 7.83
CA TYR A 50 11.16 -13.26 8.27
C TYR A 50 11.19 -13.55 9.78
N ALA A 51 10.63 -12.67 10.60
CA ALA A 51 10.55 -12.87 12.05
C ALA A 51 9.70 -14.09 12.41
N ALA A 52 8.53 -14.25 11.78
CA ALA A 52 7.64 -15.38 11.97
C ALA A 52 8.36 -16.71 11.67
N GLY A 53 8.99 -16.82 10.49
CA GLY A 53 9.75 -18.02 10.11
C GLY A 53 10.99 -18.27 10.97
N SER A 54 11.68 -17.21 11.40
CA SER A 54 12.87 -17.33 12.27
C SER A 54 12.54 -17.82 13.69
N THR A 55 11.30 -17.67 14.14
CA THR A 55 10.85 -18.09 15.48
C THR A 55 9.92 -19.29 15.48
N ASP A 56 9.65 -19.89 14.31
CA ASP A 56 8.65 -20.95 14.14
C ASP A 56 7.30 -20.52 14.76
N ALA A 57 6.88 -19.29 14.43
CA ALA A 57 5.72 -18.64 15.03
C ALA A 57 4.41 -19.33 14.62
N ASP A 58 3.57 -19.65 15.60
CA ASP A 58 2.18 -19.98 15.36
C ASP A 58 1.35 -18.73 14.97
N PRO A 59 0.11 -18.87 14.49
CA PRO A 59 -0.72 -17.72 14.09
C PRO A 59 -0.87 -16.66 15.19
N GLU A 60 -1.02 -17.06 16.45
CA GLU A 60 -1.14 -16.13 17.59
C GLU A 60 0.17 -15.33 17.80
N ALA A 61 1.32 -15.97 17.61
CA ALA A 61 2.62 -15.32 17.66
C ALA A 61 2.82 -14.35 16.49
N VAL A 62 2.34 -14.68 15.29
CA VAL A 62 2.33 -13.77 14.13
C VAL A 62 1.48 -12.53 14.42
N GLU A 63 0.28 -12.70 14.95
CA GLU A 63 -0.59 -11.57 15.37
C GLU A 63 0.12 -10.67 16.38
N LYS A 64 0.83 -11.24 17.37
CA LYS A 64 1.61 -10.48 18.34
C LYS A 64 2.79 -9.74 17.71
N LEU A 65 3.45 -10.32 16.71
CA LEU A 65 4.52 -9.66 15.96
C LEU A 65 3.96 -8.50 15.12
N ALA A 66 2.83 -8.72 14.44
CA ALA A 66 2.13 -7.69 13.68
C ALA A 66 1.68 -6.53 14.58
N ALA A 67 1.12 -6.83 15.76
CA ALA A 67 0.71 -5.80 16.73
C ALA A 67 1.89 -4.95 17.22
N LYS A 68 3.08 -5.55 17.41
CA LYS A 68 4.30 -4.79 17.76
C LYS A 68 4.75 -3.88 16.61
N ALA A 69 4.72 -4.38 15.38
CA ALA A 69 5.07 -3.59 14.20
C ALA A 69 4.09 -2.44 13.98
N GLN A 70 2.79 -2.70 14.14
CA GLN A 70 1.73 -1.69 14.06
C GLN A 70 1.94 -0.61 15.14
N TYR A 71 2.13 -1.01 16.39
CA TYR A 71 2.42 -0.07 17.48
C TYR A 71 3.64 0.81 17.19
N LEU A 72 4.71 0.23 16.63
CA LEU A 72 5.89 1.00 16.22
C LEU A 72 5.53 2.01 15.12
N SER A 73 4.75 1.61 14.12
CA SER A 73 4.32 2.51 13.04
C SER A 73 3.43 3.63 13.56
N ASP A 74 2.47 3.35 14.44
CA ASP A 74 1.52 4.34 14.96
C ASP A 74 2.19 5.41 15.84
N ASN A 75 3.32 5.06 16.47
CA ASN A 75 4.09 5.96 17.32
C ASN A 75 5.38 6.45 16.64
N TRP A 76 5.44 6.34 15.30
CA TRP A 76 6.57 6.82 14.55
C TRP A 76 6.53 8.35 14.42
N ASP A 77 7.31 9.05 15.25
CA ASP A 77 7.45 10.51 15.21
C ASP A 77 8.22 10.95 13.95
N ARG A 78 7.52 11.01 12.80
CA ARG A 78 8.06 11.64 11.59
C ARG A 78 8.02 13.17 11.76
N PRO A 79 9.15 13.89 11.58
CA PRO A 79 9.14 15.34 11.52
C PRO A 79 8.20 15.83 10.41
N ALA A 80 7.35 16.82 10.69
CA ALA A 80 6.40 17.36 9.72
C ALA A 80 7.08 17.87 8.42
N ASP A 81 8.34 18.28 8.50
CA ASP A 81 9.15 18.76 7.37
C ASP A 81 10.07 17.67 6.76
N ALA A 82 9.88 16.39 7.09
CA ALA A 82 10.67 15.33 6.47
C ALA A 82 10.33 15.21 4.98
N PRO A 83 11.28 15.44 4.05
CA PRO A 83 11.04 15.39 2.61
C PRO A 83 10.30 14.11 2.23
N ASP A 84 9.25 14.20 1.43
CA ASP A 84 8.64 12.99 0.87
C ASP A 84 9.64 12.41 -0.14
N PRO A 85 10.14 11.18 0.06
CA PRO A 85 11.09 10.56 -0.87
C PRO A 85 10.50 10.33 -2.27
N ASP A 86 9.17 10.40 -2.41
CA ASP A 86 8.47 10.32 -3.70
C ASP A 86 8.14 11.70 -4.29
N ASP A 87 8.47 12.80 -3.59
CA ASP A 87 8.32 14.16 -4.12
C ASP A 87 9.46 14.41 -5.10
N ILE A 88 9.18 14.09 -6.36
CA ILE A 88 10.07 14.43 -7.46
C ILE A 88 9.92 15.94 -7.67
N ASP A 89 10.92 16.71 -7.23
CA ASP A 89 11.05 18.16 -7.48
C ASP A 89 11.46 18.43 -8.95
N ASP A 90 10.80 17.71 -9.89
CA ASP A 90 10.98 17.95 -11.31
C ASP A 90 10.23 19.24 -11.66
N PRO A 91 10.88 20.18 -12.35
CA PRO A 91 10.21 21.37 -12.82
C PRO A 91 9.04 20.95 -13.71
N VAL A 92 7.82 21.23 -13.26
CA VAL A 92 6.61 21.01 -14.05
C VAL A 92 6.80 21.76 -15.37
N PRO A 93 6.81 21.06 -16.53
CA PRO A 93 6.92 21.73 -17.81
C PRO A 93 5.77 22.70 -17.98
N ASP A 94 6.06 23.92 -18.45
CA ASP A 94 5.04 24.90 -18.78
C ASP A 94 4.16 24.34 -19.92
N ASP A 95 2.95 23.94 -19.56
CA ASP A 95 1.94 23.40 -20.46
C ASP A 95 1.13 24.49 -21.17
N SER A 96 1.41 25.77 -20.93
CA SER A 96 0.70 26.88 -21.60
C SER A 96 0.90 26.92 -23.13
N ALA A 97 1.91 26.21 -23.63
CA ALA A 97 2.15 26.04 -25.06
C ALA A 97 1.37 24.86 -25.68
N VAL A 98 0.65 24.08 -24.88
CA VAL A 98 -0.20 22.98 -25.34
C VAL A 98 -1.49 23.55 -25.93
N ASP A 99 -1.83 23.10 -27.13
CA ASP A 99 -3.02 23.56 -27.84
C ASP A 99 -4.27 22.78 -27.38
N HIS A 100 -5.05 23.40 -26.50
CA HIS A 100 -6.33 22.88 -26.02
C HIS A 100 -7.52 23.22 -26.94
N SER A 101 -7.29 23.84 -28.11
CA SER A 101 -8.39 24.29 -28.99
C SER A 101 -9.23 23.14 -29.59
N GLY A 102 -8.77 21.90 -29.48
CA GLY A 102 -9.51 20.69 -29.85
C GLY A 102 -10.28 20.02 -28.71
N GLU A 103 -10.11 20.47 -27.47
CA GLU A 103 -10.81 19.89 -26.31
C GLU A 103 -12.21 20.49 -26.21
N HIS A 104 -13.19 19.80 -26.80
CA HIS A 104 -14.59 20.11 -26.62
C HIS A 104 -15.06 19.49 -25.30
N PHE A 105 -15.27 20.31 -24.26
CA PHE A 105 -16.10 19.89 -23.14
C PHE A 105 -17.52 19.73 -23.67
N GLU A 106 -17.99 18.49 -23.78
CA GLU A 106 -19.42 18.24 -23.91
C GLU A 106 -20.07 18.75 -22.63
N GLU A 107 -20.70 19.92 -22.68
CA GLU A 107 -21.68 20.31 -21.67
C GLU A 107 -22.80 19.27 -21.79
N ASP A 108 -22.92 18.38 -20.80
CA ASP A 108 -24.10 17.53 -20.63
C ASP A 108 -25.30 18.49 -20.54
N ASP A 109 -26.01 18.62 -21.67
CA ASP A 109 -27.25 19.37 -21.81
C ASP A 109 -28.31 18.62 -20.97
N GLU A 110 -28.38 18.93 -19.68
CA GLU A 110 -29.54 18.61 -18.84
C GLU A 110 -30.73 19.38 -19.42
N THR A 111 -31.37 18.80 -20.44
CA THR A 111 -32.67 19.28 -20.90
C THR A 111 -33.68 19.01 -19.78
N ASP A 112 -34.07 20.08 -19.09
CA ASP A 112 -35.28 20.14 -18.27
C ASP A 112 -36.47 19.58 -19.07
N GLU A 113 -36.96 18.39 -18.70
CA GLU A 113 -38.22 17.84 -19.18
C GLU A 113 -39.39 18.61 -18.54
N ASP A 114 -39.82 19.70 -19.18
CA ASP A 114 -41.11 20.32 -18.95
C ASP A 114 -42.04 20.06 -20.15
N GLU A 115 -42.97 19.09 -20.02
CA GLU A 115 -44.43 19.20 -20.27
C GLU A 115 -45.20 17.86 -20.14
#